data_AF-G4ZP56-F1
#
_entry.id   AF-G4ZP56-F1
#
_cell.length_a   1.000
_cell.length_b   1.000
_cell.length_c   1.000
_cell.angle_alpha   90.00
_cell.angle_beta   90.00
_cell.angle_gamma   90.00
#
_symmetry.space_group_name_H-M   'P 1'
#
loop_
_entity.id
_entity.type
_entity.pdbx_description
1 polymer ?
#
loop_
_entity_poly.entity_id
_entity_poly.type
_entity_poly.pdbx_seq_one_letter_code
_entity_poly.pdbx_strand_id
1 'polypeptide(L)'
;MNLRAIAAVTAASLISVEAGVIGHDQVVPFPQSAATSAANIAALKFKLQIFINNGCHPYPAVNAAGDTSGGLKPSGSVNAGCKGSGYGSQVYGRSTLYNNKHAIMYSWYFPKDNPVTGLGHRHDWEHVIVWIDNPASSNATILAMTPSAHSGYSTYAPPPATMVDGTSVKVEYTSSKVVINHHLEGTSTAGETQNLIMWEDMTDAARYALNTTDFGSANVPMKDGNFISKLGKAYPWK
;
A
#
# COMPACT_ATOMS: atom_id res chain seq x y z
N MET A 1 -34.81 57.47 -13.56
CA MET A 1 -35.07 56.49 -12.48
C MET A 1 -33.93 55.49 -12.46
N ASN A 2 -33.14 55.48 -11.38
CA ASN A 2 -31.88 54.75 -11.25
C ASN A 2 -32.12 53.25 -10.98
N LEU A 3 -31.61 52.37 -11.86
CA LEU A 3 -31.52 50.94 -11.57
C LEU A 3 -30.26 50.66 -10.75
N ARG A 4 -30.44 50.25 -9.50
CA ARG A 4 -29.36 49.71 -8.65
C ARG A 4 -29.26 48.21 -8.90
N ALA A 5 -28.13 47.76 -9.45
CA ALA A 5 -27.78 46.34 -9.52
C ALA A 5 -27.31 45.87 -8.13
N ILE A 6 -27.94 44.83 -7.60
CA ILE A 6 -27.53 44.16 -6.36
C ILE A 6 -26.67 42.95 -6.76
N ALA A 7 -25.39 43.00 -6.44
CA ALA A 7 -24.50 41.85 -6.58
C ALA A 7 -24.67 40.93 -5.36
N ALA A 8 -25.21 39.74 -5.57
CA ALA A 8 -25.27 38.70 -4.54
C ALA A 8 -23.92 37.98 -4.48
N VAL A 9 -23.18 38.16 -3.40
CA VAL A 9 -21.96 37.40 -3.11
C VAL A 9 -22.37 36.14 -2.34
N THR A 10 -22.34 34.99 -3.02
CA THR A 10 -22.49 33.68 -2.35
C THR A 10 -21.16 33.31 -1.70
N ALA A 11 -21.07 33.42 -0.38
CA ALA A 11 -19.95 32.87 0.38
C ALA A 11 -20.14 31.34 0.50
N ALA A 12 -19.31 30.57 -0.21
CA ALA A 12 -19.23 29.13 -0.02
C ALA A 12 -18.46 28.85 1.28
N SER A 13 -19.16 28.35 2.30
CA SER A 13 -18.55 27.87 3.53
C SER A 13 -17.81 26.56 3.24
N LEU A 14 -16.47 26.61 3.23
CA LEU A 14 -15.63 25.42 3.23
C LEU A 14 -15.71 24.77 4.61
N ILE A 15 -16.48 23.68 4.72
CA ILE A 15 -16.43 22.81 5.89
C ILE A 15 -15.16 21.97 5.75
N SER A 16 -14.11 22.33 6.47
CA SER A 16 -12.94 21.48 6.65
C SER A 16 -13.34 20.34 7.59
N VAL A 17 -13.68 19.18 7.04
CA VAL A 17 -13.79 17.94 7.83
C VAL A 17 -12.35 17.54 8.17
N GLU A 18 -11.97 17.70 9.43
CA GLU A 18 -10.68 17.25 9.91
C GLU A 18 -10.68 15.71 9.94
N ALA A 19 -9.79 15.10 9.17
CA ALA A 19 -9.62 13.66 9.10
C ALA A 19 -9.37 13.07 10.49
N GLY A 20 -10.15 12.07 10.89
CA GLY A 20 -10.05 11.44 12.19
C GLY A 20 -9.13 10.22 12.22
N VAL A 21 -8.77 9.80 13.43
CA VAL A 21 -8.23 8.46 13.68
C VAL A 21 -9.39 7.58 14.17
N ILE A 22 -9.71 6.52 13.42
CA ILE A 22 -10.86 5.64 13.68
C ILE A 22 -10.41 4.22 14.03
N GLY A 23 -11.34 3.37 14.48
CA GLY A 23 -11.07 1.96 14.75
C GLY A 23 -10.47 1.26 13.51
N HIS A 24 -9.50 0.37 13.71
CA HIS A 24 -8.81 -0.28 12.58
C HIS A 24 -9.74 -1.13 11.71
N ASP A 25 -10.86 -1.57 12.27
CA ASP A 25 -11.92 -2.33 11.62
C ASP A 25 -13.09 -1.46 11.13
N GLN A 26 -13.01 -0.13 11.29
CA GLN A 26 -14.03 0.83 10.83
C GLN A 26 -13.62 1.55 9.53
N VAL A 27 -12.38 1.37 9.09
CA VAL A 27 -11.91 1.97 7.83
C VAL A 27 -12.55 1.21 6.66
N VAL A 28 -13.37 1.90 5.88
CA VAL A 28 -13.96 1.37 4.66
C VAL A 28 -12.93 1.47 3.53
N PRO A 29 -12.57 0.37 2.84
CA PRO A 29 -11.61 0.38 1.74
C PRO A 29 -12.18 1.10 0.52
N PHE A 30 -11.28 1.56 -0.34
CA PHE A 30 -11.61 1.99 -1.68
C PHE A 30 -11.99 0.80 -2.56
N PRO A 31 -12.91 0.99 -3.52
CA PRO A 31 -13.08 0.04 -4.61
C PRO A 31 -11.77 -0.08 -5.40
N GLN A 32 -11.64 -1.17 -6.17
CA GLN A 32 -10.50 -1.33 -7.06
C GLN A 32 -10.48 -0.22 -8.12
N SER A 33 -9.30 0.37 -8.35
CA SER A 33 -9.03 1.31 -9.43
C SER A 33 -9.52 0.80 -10.77
N ALA A 34 -10.10 1.69 -11.57
CA ALA A 34 -10.49 1.38 -12.94
C ALA A 34 -9.26 1.37 -13.87
N ALA A 35 -9.31 0.53 -14.90
CA ALA A 35 -8.25 0.40 -15.91
C ALA A 35 -8.29 1.53 -16.95
N THR A 36 -8.16 2.79 -16.50
CA THR A 36 -8.38 4.00 -17.33
C THR A 36 -7.10 4.68 -17.82
N SER A 37 -5.95 4.33 -17.24
CA SER A 37 -4.63 4.86 -17.63
C SER A 37 -3.66 3.70 -17.89
N ALA A 38 -2.58 3.94 -18.65
CA ALA A 38 -1.54 2.92 -18.88
C ALA A 38 -0.93 2.44 -17.55
N ALA A 39 -0.75 3.34 -16.58
CA ALA A 39 -0.31 3.01 -15.22
C ALA A 39 -1.29 2.08 -14.52
N ASN A 40 -2.60 2.39 -14.54
CA ASN A 40 -3.62 1.55 -13.89
C ASN A 40 -3.76 0.19 -14.58
N ILE A 41 -3.74 0.16 -15.92
CA ILE A 41 -3.78 -1.08 -16.70
C ILE A 41 -2.60 -1.98 -16.33
N ALA A 42 -1.38 -1.43 -16.30
CA ALA A 42 -0.20 -2.18 -15.90
C ALA A 42 -0.30 -2.64 -14.44
N ALA A 43 -0.68 -1.75 -13.52
CA ALA A 43 -0.75 -2.07 -12.11
C ALA A 43 -1.80 -3.15 -11.79
N LEU A 44 -2.93 -3.15 -12.49
CA LEU A 44 -3.94 -4.20 -12.37
C LEU A 44 -3.48 -5.52 -13.00
N LYS A 45 -2.78 -5.47 -14.15
CA LYS A 45 -2.20 -6.66 -14.80
C LYS A 45 -1.15 -7.34 -13.92
N PHE A 46 -0.30 -6.56 -13.26
CA PHE A 46 0.78 -7.08 -12.40
C PHE A 46 0.39 -7.14 -10.92
N LYS A 47 -0.92 -7.09 -10.60
CA LYS A 47 -1.40 -7.21 -9.23
C LYS A 47 -0.90 -8.53 -8.64
N LEU A 48 -0.30 -8.45 -7.47
CA LEU A 48 0.49 -9.53 -6.91
C LEU A 48 -0.26 -10.28 -5.80
N GLN A 49 0.25 -11.44 -5.42
CA GLN A 49 -0.31 -12.27 -4.35
C GLN A 49 0.53 -12.16 -3.08
N ILE A 50 -0.13 -12.07 -1.93
CA ILE A 50 0.52 -12.07 -0.62
C ILE A 50 0.07 -13.28 0.19
N PHE A 51 1.00 -14.14 0.57
CA PHE A 51 0.77 -15.24 1.49
C PHE A 51 1.05 -14.77 2.93
N ILE A 52 0.03 -14.78 3.78
CA ILE A 52 0.17 -14.42 5.20
C ILE A 52 0.62 -15.67 5.95
N ASN A 53 1.93 -15.82 6.16
CA ASN A 53 2.47 -16.97 6.89
C ASN A 53 2.15 -16.88 8.39
N ASN A 54 2.26 -15.69 8.96
CA ASN A 54 1.83 -15.35 10.31
C ASN A 54 1.50 -13.85 10.42
N GLY A 55 1.08 -13.42 11.62
CA GLY A 55 0.72 -12.02 11.87
C GLY A 55 -0.66 -11.63 11.34
N CYS A 56 -0.84 -10.33 11.12
CA CYS A 56 -2.09 -9.76 10.65
C CYS A 56 -2.29 -9.98 9.15
N HIS A 57 -3.56 -10.05 8.72
CA HIS A 57 -3.90 -9.85 7.30
C HIS A 57 -3.87 -8.34 6.96
N PRO A 58 -3.83 -7.95 5.68
CA PRO A 58 -3.86 -6.55 5.28
C PRO A 58 -5.21 -5.88 5.57
N TYR A 59 -5.17 -4.62 5.99
CA TYR A 59 -6.34 -3.79 6.29
C TYR A 59 -6.29 -2.47 5.49
N PRO A 60 -7.43 -1.81 5.26
CA PRO A 60 -7.43 -0.44 4.80
C PRO A 60 -6.85 0.50 5.89
N ALA A 61 -5.87 1.30 5.49
CA ALA A 61 -5.20 2.29 6.34
C ALA A 61 -5.93 3.64 6.37
N VAL A 62 -6.64 3.98 5.29
CA VAL A 62 -7.31 5.26 5.09
C VAL A 62 -8.59 5.06 4.28
N ASN A 63 -9.65 5.81 4.59
CA ASN A 63 -10.90 5.82 3.82
C ASN A 63 -10.97 7.04 2.87
N ALA A 64 -12.05 7.14 2.08
CA ALA A 64 -12.25 8.25 1.13
C ALA A 64 -12.36 9.64 1.78
N ALA A 65 -12.79 9.73 3.04
CA ALA A 65 -12.87 10.98 3.80
C ALA A 65 -11.52 11.42 4.39
N GLY A 66 -10.49 10.56 4.30
CA GLY A 66 -9.19 10.81 4.89
C GLY A 66 -9.02 10.26 6.31
N ASP A 67 -10.05 9.64 6.91
CA ASP A 67 -9.89 9.03 8.22
C ASP A 67 -8.90 7.88 8.15
N THR A 68 -7.97 7.83 9.10
CA THR A 68 -6.92 6.82 9.16
C THR A 68 -7.16 5.77 10.24
N SER A 69 -6.65 4.58 9.99
CA SER A 69 -6.69 3.46 10.93
C SER A 69 -5.88 3.79 12.18
N GLY A 70 -6.51 3.72 13.34
CA GLY A 70 -5.83 3.79 14.64
C GLY A 70 -4.99 2.56 14.96
N GLY A 71 -4.99 1.52 14.12
CA GLY A 71 -4.22 0.30 14.31
C GLY A 71 -4.61 -0.48 15.57
N LEU A 72 -3.76 -1.44 15.94
CA LEU A 72 -3.92 -2.28 17.12
C LEU A 72 -2.70 -2.15 18.03
N LYS A 73 -2.94 -2.24 19.34
CA LYS A 73 -1.84 -2.42 20.30
C LYS A 73 -1.20 -3.80 20.04
N PRO A 74 0.15 -3.94 20.09
CA PRO A 74 0.85 -5.21 19.95
C PRO A 74 0.67 -6.09 21.21
N SER A 75 -0.56 -6.54 21.42
CA SER A 75 -0.97 -7.38 22.54
C SER A 75 -1.80 -8.57 22.06
N GLY A 76 -1.90 -9.59 22.91
CA GLY A 76 -2.48 -10.88 22.53
C GLY A 76 -1.60 -11.64 21.54
N SER A 77 -2.15 -12.67 20.90
CA SER A 77 -1.44 -13.42 19.87
C SER A 77 -1.04 -12.55 18.68
N VAL A 78 -0.11 -13.05 17.87
CA VAL A 78 0.45 -12.38 16.68
C VAL A 78 -0.64 -11.84 15.73
N ASN A 79 -1.79 -12.52 15.66
CA ASN A 79 -2.92 -12.17 14.79
C ASN A 79 -4.22 -11.81 15.54
N ALA A 80 -4.17 -11.64 16.86
CA ALA A 80 -5.37 -11.30 17.64
C ALA A 80 -5.94 -9.95 17.19
N GLY A 81 -7.22 -9.95 16.79
CA GLY A 81 -7.96 -8.76 16.36
C GLY A 81 -7.68 -8.31 14.91
N CYS A 82 -6.82 -9.01 14.16
CA CYS A 82 -6.41 -8.59 12.81
C CYS A 82 -6.41 -9.72 11.76
N LYS A 83 -7.41 -10.61 11.81
CA LYS A 83 -7.56 -11.73 10.84
C LYS A 83 -8.36 -11.36 9.58
N GLY A 84 -8.68 -10.08 9.40
CA GLY A 84 -9.50 -9.56 8.29
C GLY A 84 -10.56 -8.57 8.78
N SER A 85 -10.77 -7.50 8.02
CA SER A 85 -11.79 -6.48 8.31
C SER A 85 -13.17 -6.92 7.80
N GLY A 86 -14.23 -6.50 8.50
CA GLY A 86 -15.61 -6.70 8.05
C GLY A 86 -15.92 -5.99 6.73
N TYR A 87 -15.13 -4.97 6.35
CA TYR A 87 -15.25 -4.25 5.08
C TYR A 87 -14.35 -4.81 3.97
N GLY A 88 -13.55 -5.84 4.26
CA GLY A 88 -12.56 -6.39 3.33
C GLY A 88 -11.17 -5.78 3.47
N SER A 89 -10.29 -6.13 2.52
CA SER A 89 -8.86 -5.78 2.56
C SER A 89 -8.49 -4.77 1.47
N GLN A 90 -7.25 -4.27 1.47
CA GLN A 90 -6.76 -3.29 0.50
C GLN A 90 -5.27 -3.51 0.19
N VAL A 91 -4.90 -3.30 -1.07
CA VAL A 91 -3.53 -3.02 -1.49
C VAL A 91 -3.46 -1.63 -2.15
N TYR A 92 -2.43 -0.87 -1.85
CA TYR A 92 -2.20 0.47 -2.39
C TYR A 92 -1.15 0.43 -3.49
N GLY A 93 -1.36 1.17 -4.58
CA GLY A 93 -0.43 1.23 -5.70
C GLY A 93 0.11 2.62 -5.95
N ARG A 94 1.37 2.75 -6.36
CA ARG A 94 1.90 4.00 -6.95
C ARG A 94 2.95 3.66 -8.00
N SER A 95 2.91 4.33 -9.15
CA SER A 95 3.79 4.00 -10.27
C SER A 95 4.50 5.22 -10.84
N THR A 96 5.70 5.01 -11.37
CA THR A 96 6.45 6.03 -12.12
C THR A 96 7.50 5.39 -13.01
N LEU A 97 7.98 6.14 -14.00
CA LEU A 97 9.26 5.83 -14.63
C LEU A 97 10.39 6.21 -13.68
N TYR A 98 11.35 5.31 -13.47
CA TYR A 98 12.54 5.53 -12.65
C TYR A 98 13.75 4.87 -13.32
N ASN A 99 14.79 5.63 -13.65
CA ASN A 99 15.99 5.15 -14.35
C ASN A 99 15.69 4.27 -15.58
N ASN A 100 14.78 4.74 -16.46
CA ASN A 100 14.36 4.03 -17.68
C ASN A 100 13.73 2.64 -17.44
N LYS A 101 13.22 2.40 -16.23
CA LYS A 101 12.39 1.23 -15.86
C LYS A 101 11.08 1.73 -15.30
N HIS A 102 9.98 1.06 -15.62
CA HIS A 102 8.70 1.42 -15.02
C HIS A 102 8.55 0.69 -13.70
N ALA A 103 8.43 1.44 -12.62
CA ALA A 103 8.27 0.92 -11.26
C ALA A 103 6.82 1.01 -10.84
N ILE A 104 6.29 -0.09 -10.31
CA ILE A 104 4.98 -0.14 -9.67
C ILE A 104 5.20 -0.62 -8.24
N MET A 105 4.99 0.27 -7.28
CA MET A 105 5.00 -0.07 -5.86
C MET A 105 3.62 -0.51 -5.45
N TYR A 106 3.52 -1.67 -4.83
CA TYR A 106 2.34 -2.19 -4.15
C TYR A 106 2.61 -2.23 -2.67
N SER A 107 1.71 -1.70 -1.84
CA SER A 107 1.91 -1.60 -0.40
C SER A 107 0.68 -2.06 0.36
N TRP A 108 0.92 -2.72 1.49
CA TRP A 108 -0.10 -3.13 2.44
C TRP A 108 0.12 -2.47 3.78
N TYR A 109 -0.99 -2.21 4.45
CA TYR A 109 -1.02 -1.80 5.82
C TYR A 109 -1.52 -2.95 6.70
N PHE A 110 -0.89 -3.12 7.85
CA PHE A 110 -1.34 -4.05 8.88
C PHE A 110 -1.62 -3.29 10.18
N PRO A 111 -2.66 -3.63 10.96
CA PRO A 111 -2.99 -2.88 12.17
C PRO A 111 -1.88 -2.91 13.23
N LYS A 112 -1.04 -3.96 13.26
CA LYS A 112 0.12 -4.10 14.15
C LYS A 112 1.15 -5.03 13.53
N ASP A 113 2.40 -4.84 13.95
CA ASP A 113 3.47 -5.82 13.86
C ASP A 113 3.71 -6.39 15.26
N ASN A 114 3.49 -7.70 15.44
CA ASN A 114 3.61 -8.37 16.73
C ASN A 114 4.21 -9.76 16.49
N PRO A 115 5.55 -9.86 16.32
CA PRO A 115 6.21 -11.14 16.02
C PRO A 115 6.10 -12.11 17.20
N VAL A 116 6.08 -11.59 18.43
CA VAL A 116 5.88 -12.32 19.69
C VAL A 116 5.00 -11.48 20.61
N THR A 117 4.08 -12.12 21.34
CA THR A 117 3.17 -11.46 22.30
C THR A 117 3.89 -10.46 23.20
N GLY A 118 3.54 -9.18 23.08
CA GLY A 118 4.06 -8.10 23.92
C GLY A 118 5.31 -7.41 23.38
N LEU A 119 5.82 -7.83 22.22
CA LEU A 119 6.89 -7.16 21.45
C LEU A 119 6.33 -6.68 20.09
N GLY A 120 7.01 -5.74 19.46
CA GLY A 120 6.60 -5.15 18.18
C GLY A 120 5.96 -3.76 18.33
N HIS A 121 5.14 -3.36 17.37
CA HIS A 121 4.56 -2.02 17.31
C HIS A 121 3.15 -1.99 16.75
N ARG A 122 2.43 -0.92 17.09
CA ARG A 122 1.19 -0.54 16.41
C ARG A 122 1.52 -0.09 14.99
N HIS A 123 0.65 -0.43 14.05
CA HIS A 123 0.81 -0.22 12.62
C HIS A 123 1.93 -1.05 12.01
N ASP A 124 1.77 -1.38 10.75
CA ASP A 124 2.86 -1.84 9.90
C ASP A 124 2.59 -1.44 8.45
N TRP A 125 3.65 -1.19 7.70
CA TRP A 125 3.61 -0.81 6.30
C TRP A 125 4.72 -1.52 5.55
N GLU A 126 4.32 -2.45 4.69
CA GLU A 126 5.23 -3.21 3.84
C GLU A 126 4.90 -2.96 2.37
N HIS A 127 5.87 -3.18 1.47
CA HIS A 127 5.68 -2.96 0.05
C HIS A 127 6.60 -3.79 -0.84
N VAL A 128 6.15 -4.01 -2.07
CA VAL A 128 6.92 -4.63 -3.15
C VAL A 128 6.99 -3.64 -4.30
N ILE A 129 8.19 -3.45 -4.86
CA ILE A 129 8.31 -2.78 -6.15
C ILE A 129 8.50 -3.83 -7.23
N VAL A 130 7.57 -3.84 -8.18
CA VAL A 130 7.64 -4.62 -9.42
C VAL A 130 8.17 -3.70 -10.51
N TRP A 131 9.27 -4.11 -11.14
CA TRP A 131 9.91 -3.39 -12.23
C TRP A 131 9.54 -4.05 -13.54
N ILE A 132 8.96 -3.28 -14.46
CA ILE A 132 8.54 -3.78 -15.79
C ILE A 132 9.22 -3.00 -16.91
N ASP A 133 9.22 -3.60 -18.11
CA ASP A 133 9.81 -3.04 -19.31
C ASP A 133 8.99 -1.90 -19.92
N ASN A 134 7.68 -2.09 -20.11
CA ASN A 134 6.81 -1.14 -20.79
C ASN A 134 5.36 -1.19 -20.25
N PRO A 135 4.88 -0.19 -19.50
CA PRO A 135 3.53 -0.20 -18.93
C PRO A 135 2.41 -0.12 -19.97
N ALA A 136 2.68 0.36 -21.18
CA ALA A 136 1.67 0.47 -22.25
C ALA A 136 1.55 -0.80 -23.10
N SER A 137 2.41 -1.79 -22.89
CA SER A 137 2.42 -3.02 -23.68
C SER A 137 1.52 -4.10 -23.08
N SER A 138 0.64 -4.69 -23.90
CA SER A 138 -0.10 -5.90 -23.52
C SER A 138 0.82 -7.08 -23.20
N ASN A 139 2.05 -7.06 -23.72
CA ASN A 139 3.08 -8.09 -23.53
C ASN A 139 4.18 -7.63 -22.57
N ALA A 140 3.93 -6.60 -21.75
CA ALA A 140 4.86 -6.16 -20.71
C ALA A 140 5.34 -7.35 -19.86
N THR A 141 6.62 -7.33 -19.49
CA THR A 141 7.30 -8.38 -18.73
C THR A 141 7.83 -7.85 -17.40
N ILE A 142 7.89 -8.74 -16.40
CA ILE A 142 8.50 -8.43 -15.11
C ILE A 142 10.02 -8.58 -15.24
N LEU A 143 10.74 -7.49 -14.99
CA LEU A 143 12.19 -7.44 -15.01
C LEU A 143 12.78 -7.74 -13.63
N ALA A 144 12.12 -7.29 -12.56
CA ALA A 144 12.54 -7.54 -11.20
C ALA A 144 11.38 -7.40 -10.20
N MET A 145 11.53 -8.05 -9.05
CA MET A 145 10.69 -7.89 -7.86
C MET A 145 11.57 -7.54 -6.66
N THR A 146 11.19 -6.52 -5.90
CA THR A 146 11.96 -6.03 -4.74
C THR A 146 11.05 -5.82 -3.53
N PRO A 147 10.76 -6.88 -2.74
CA PRO A 147 9.99 -6.78 -1.50
C PRO A 147 10.78 -6.10 -0.39
N SER A 148 10.09 -5.33 0.46
CA SER A 148 10.66 -4.68 1.63
C SER A 148 11.07 -5.70 2.69
N ALA A 149 12.24 -5.47 3.27
CA ALA A 149 12.71 -6.21 4.43
C ALA A 149 13.34 -5.24 5.43
N HIS A 150 12.52 -4.78 6.37
CA HIS A 150 12.88 -3.75 7.36
C HIS A 150 13.44 -2.47 6.68
N SER A 151 14.72 -2.15 6.90
CA SER A 151 15.39 -0.99 6.31
C SER A 151 15.91 -1.22 4.89
N GLY A 152 15.84 -2.44 4.37
CA GLY A 152 16.37 -2.87 3.08
C GLY A 152 15.33 -3.53 2.17
N TYR A 153 15.85 -4.26 1.19
CA TYR A 153 15.07 -4.98 0.18
C TYR A 153 15.70 -6.33 -0.11
N SER A 154 14.88 -7.37 -0.16
CA SER A 154 15.24 -8.55 -0.95
C SER A 154 15.08 -8.19 -2.43
N THR A 155 15.87 -8.83 -3.31
CA THR A 155 15.86 -8.51 -4.75
C THR A 155 15.88 -9.78 -5.58
N TYR A 156 14.95 -9.87 -6.53
CA TYR A 156 14.85 -10.96 -7.49
C TYR A 156 14.77 -10.39 -8.91
N ALA A 157 15.86 -10.48 -9.68
CA ALA A 157 15.98 -9.84 -10.99
C ALA A 157 16.65 -10.79 -12.02
N PRO A 158 15.87 -11.56 -12.81
CA PRO A 158 14.41 -11.69 -12.76
C PRO A 158 13.93 -12.56 -11.59
N PRO A 159 12.63 -12.50 -11.21
CA PRO A 159 12.07 -13.42 -10.24
C PRO A 159 12.06 -14.87 -10.77
N PRO A 160 12.37 -15.88 -9.93
CA PRO A 160 12.20 -17.28 -10.29
C PRO A 160 10.77 -17.58 -10.76
N ALA A 161 10.61 -18.44 -11.77
CA ALA A 161 9.29 -18.79 -12.31
C ALA A 161 8.34 -19.38 -11.24
N THR A 162 8.89 -20.07 -10.22
CA THR A 162 8.09 -20.58 -9.10
C THR A 162 7.47 -19.48 -8.24
N MET A 163 7.98 -18.25 -8.29
CA MET A 163 7.48 -17.06 -7.59
C MET A 163 6.54 -16.20 -8.45
N VAL A 164 6.17 -16.66 -9.65
CA VAL A 164 5.28 -15.93 -10.55
C VAL A 164 4.14 -16.84 -11.00
N ASP A 165 2.90 -16.38 -10.85
CA ASP A 165 1.69 -17.02 -11.35
C ASP A 165 1.08 -16.12 -12.45
N GLY A 166 1.25 -16.52 -13.71
CA GLY A 166 0.93 -15.67 -14.86
C GLY A 166 1.73 -14.37 -14.85
N THR A 167 1.08 -13.27 -14.48
CA THR A 167 1.70 -11.94 -14.31
C THR A 167 1.75 -11.46 -12.86
N SER A 168 1.32 -12.30 -11.91
CA SER A 168 1.31 -11.99 -10.49
C SER A 168 2.55 -12.56 -9.82
N VAL A 169 3.42 -11.69 -9.33
CA VAL A 169 4.48 -12.13 -8.42
C VAL A 169 3.88 -12.57 -7.08
N LYS A 170 4.57 -13.47 -6.37
CA LYS A 170 4.14 -14.02 -5.09
C LYS A 170 5.13 -13.64 -4.00
N VAL A 171 4.62 -13.03 -2.94
CA VAL A 171 5.39 -12.70 -1.73
C VAL A 171 4.74 -13.30 -0.50
N GLU A 172 5.53 -13.54 0.54
CA GLU A 172 5.04 -13.91 1.85
C GLU A 172 5.30 -12.79 2.85
N TYR A 173 4.35 -12.59 3.76
CA TYR A 173 4.51 -11.75 4.96
C TYR A 173 4.76 -12.66 6.15
N THR A 174 5.92 -12.50 6.80
CA THR A 174 6.45 -13.46 7.76
C THR A 174 7.33 -12.79 8.80
N SER A 175 7.38 -13.37 10.00
CA SER A 175 8.40 -13.10 11.01
C SER A 175 9.19 -14.39 11.28
N SER A 176 10.16 -14.72 10.41
CA SER A 176 10.81 -16.04 10.37
C SER A 176 11.83 -16.30 11.50
N LYS A 177 12.17 -15.29 12.31
CA LYS A 177 13.02 -15.44 13.49
C LYS A 177 12.35 -14.77 14.67
N VAL A 178 12.30 -15.45 15.82
CA VAL A 178 11.55 -15.12 17.05
C VAL A 178 11.77 -13.69 17.60
N VAL A 179 12.72 -12.92 17.08
CA VAL A 179 13.06 -11.56 17.53
C VAL A 179 13.09 -10.53 16.37
N ILE A 180 12.74 -10.93 15.15
CA ILE A 180 12.69 -10.04 14.00
C ILE A 180 11.23 -9.75 13.69
N ASN A 181 10.92 -8.46 13.57
CA ASN A 181 9.64 -7.92 13.10
C ASN A 181 9.22 -8.52 11.76
N HIS A 182 7.99 -8.28 11.31
CA HIS A 182 7.59 -8.85 10.02
C HIS A 182 8.34 -8.19 8.86
N HIS A 183 8.43 -8.93 7.76
CA HIS A 183 8.98 -8.48 6.49
C HIS A 183 8.37 -9.25 5.32
N LEU A 184 8.69 -8.81 4.09
CA LEU A 184 8.32 -9.49 2.86
C LEU A 184 9.50 -10.25 2.22
N GLU A 185 9.22 -11.45 1.75
CA GLU A 185 10.14 -12.24 0.89
C GLU A 185 9.40 -12.81 -0.31
N GLY A 186 10.12 -13.15 -1.38
CA GLY A 186 9.55 -13.90 -2.49
C GLY A 186 9.25 -15.34 -2.08
N THR A 187 8.10 -15.87 -2.50
CA THR A 187 7.65 -17.21 -2.09
C THR A 187 7.12 -18.01 -3.28
N SER A 188 7.17 -19.34 -3.20
CA SER A 188 6.51 -20.22 -4.17
C SER A 188 5.04 -20.51 -3.81
N THR A 189 4.63 -20.16 -2.59
CA THR A 189 3.28 -20.38 -2.07
C THR A 189 2.28 -19.39 -2.66
N ALA A 190 1.11 -19.86 -3.08
CA ALA A 190 0.03 -18.99 -3.54
C ALA A 190 -0.52 -18.16 -2.37
N GLY A 191 -0.90 -16.92 -2.67
CA GLY A 191 -1.38 -15.96 -1.67
C GLY A 191 -2.78 -15.42 -1.98
N GLU A 192 -3.29 -14.60 -1.07
CA GLU A 192 -4.50 -13.83 -1.29
C GLU A 192 -4.22 -12.59 -2.17
N THR A 193 -5.29 -12.03 -2.75
CA THR A 193 -5.26 -10.77 -3.49
C THR A 193 -6.28 -9.80 -2.91
N GLN A 194 -5.99 -8.50 -2.99
CA GLN A 194 -6.84 -7.43 -2.45
C GLN A 194 -7.29 -6.48 -3.55
N ASN A 195 -8.32 -5.66 -3.31
CA ASN A 195 -8.63 -4.57 -4.22
C ASN A 195 -7.47 -3.58 -4.25
N LEU A 196 -7.00 -3.25 -5.46
CA LEU A 196 -5.92 -2.30 -5.68
C LEU A 196 -6.49 -0.89 -5.84
N ILE A 197 -6.03 0.05 -5.01
CA ILE A 197 -6.28 1.49 -5.21
C ILE A 197 -4.96 2.19 -5.56
N MET A 198 -4.90 2.81 -6.73
CA MET A 198 -3.75 3.60 -7.16
C MET A 198 -3.72 4.97 -6.47
N TRP A 199 -2.53 5.48 -6.18
CA TRP A 199 -2.31 6.74 -5.47
C TRP A 199 -3.02 7.91 -6.13
N GLU A 200 -2.98 7.94 -7.46
CA GLU A 200 -3.61 8.95 -8.29
C GLU A 200 -5.15 8.86 -8.28
N ASP A 201 -5.72 7.70 -7.95
CA ASP A 201 -7.17 7.47 -7.90
C ASP A 201 -7.77 7.68 -6.49
N MET A 202 -6.95 7.87 -5.46
CA MET A 202 -7.42 8.23 -4.12
C MET A 202 -8.01 9.66 -4.10
N THR A 203 -8.81 9.97 -3.08
CA THR A 203 -9.26 11.35 -2.85
C THR A 203 -8.09 12.21 -2.38
N ASP A 204 -8.19 13.53 -2.55
CA ASP A 204 -7.20 14.47 -2.01
C ASP A 204 -7.09 14.35 -0.49
N ALA A 205 -8.22 14.14 0.20
CA ALA A 205 -8.25 13.92 1.65
C ALA A 205 -7.45 12.68 2.08
N ALA A 206 -7.58 11.57 1.36
CA ALA A 206 -6.84 10.35 1.65
C ALA A 206 -5.34 10.48 1.36
N ARG A 207 -4.96 11.12 0.23
CA ARG A 207 -3.55 11.41 -0.06
C ARG A 207 -2.94 12.36 0.96
N TYR A 208 -3.68 13.38 1.38
CA TYR A 208 -3.25 14.30 2.43
C TYR A 208 -3.00 13.54 3.74
N ALA A 209 -3.97 12.74 4.18
CA ALA A 209 -3.84 11.94 5.40
C ALA A 209 -2.65 10.96 5.35
N LEU A 210 -2.45 10.23 4.24
CA LEU A 210 -1.29 9.34 4.09
C LEU A 210 0.05 10.07 4.06
N ASN A 211 0.07 11.33 3.64
CA ASN A 211 1.27 12.16 3.69
C ASN A 211 1.59 12.66 5.11
N THR A 212 0.57 13.00 5.89
CA THR A 212 0.71 13.76 7.15
C THR A 212 0.54 12.92 8.42
N THR A 213 -0.18 11.81 8.38
CA THR A 213 -0.44 10.98 9.57
C THR A 213 0.85 10.31 10.07
N ASP A 214 1.04 10.36 11.39
CA ASP A 214 2.08 9.62 12.10
C ASP A 214 1.61 8.19 12.40
N PHE A 215 2.18 7.21 11.72
CA PHE A 215 1.95 5.78 11.96
C PHE A 215 2.99 5.18 12.94
N GLY A 216 3.63 6.03 13.75
CA GLY A 216 4.61 5.64 14.76
C GLY A 216 5.84 5.01 14.14
N SER A 217 6.06 3.72 14.40
CA SER A 217 7.21 2.98 13.86
C SER A 217 7.06 2.64 12.39
N ALA A 218 5.83 2.60 11.86
CA ALA A 218 5.54 2.28 10.47
C ALA A 218 5.57 3.55 9.61
N ASN A 219 5.97 3.42 8.34
CA ASN A 219 6.10 4.54 7.42
C ASN A 219 5.43 4.22 6.09
N VAL A 220 4.47 5.04 5.67
CA VAL A 220 3.83 4.93 4.36
C VAL A 220 4.89 5.00 3.26
N PRO A 221 5.13 3.93 2.47
CA PRO A 221 6.29 3.88 1.57
C PRO A 221 6.03 4.63 0.26
N MET A 222 4.77 4.71 -0.16
CA MET A 222 4.36 5.39 -1.40
C MET A 222 3.99 6.87 -1.22
N LYS A 223 4.12 7.45 -0.02
CA LYS A 223 3.84 8.88 0.19
C LYS A 223 4.87 9.77 -0.52
N ASP A 224 4.54 11.04 -0.74
CA ASP A 224 5.33 11.94 -1.60
C ASP A 224 6.79 12.08 -1.13
N GLY A 225 7.01 12.21 0.18
CA GLY A 225 8.35 12.33 0.76
C GLY A 225 9.19 11.05 0.73
N ASN A 226 8.58 9.89 0.47
CA ASN A 226 9.25 8.58 0.58
C ASN A 226 9.43 7.88 -0.76
N PHE A 227 8.47 8.01 -1.67
CA PHE A 227 8.32 7.15 -2.83
C PHE A 227 9.61 7.04 -3.68
N ILE A 228 10.14 8.16 -4.16
CA ILE A 228 11.33 8.17 -5.04
C ILE A 228 12.58 7.65 -4.30
N SER A 229 12.76 8.01 -3.03
CA SER A 229 13.90 7.52 -2.23
C SER A 229 13.84 6.00 -2.04
N LYS A 230 12.64 5.45 -1.81
CA LYS A 230 12.41 4.00 -1.72
C LYS A 230 12.70 3.30 -3.05
N LEU A 231 12.29 3.87 -4.20
CA LEU A 231 12.66 3.35 -5.52
C LEU A 231 14.18 3.30 -5.72
N GLY A 232 14.91 4.34 -5.32
CA GLY A 232 16.37 4.37 -5.44
C GLY A 232 17.09 3.35 -4.56
N LYS A 233 16.56 3.09 -3.36
CA LYS A 233 17.09 2.03 -2.47
C LYS A 233 16.85 0.64 -3.06
N ALA A 234 15.67 0.42 -3.65
CA ALA A 234 15.26 -0.85 -4.23
C ALA A 234 15.75 -1.07 -5.67
N TYR A 235 16.37 -0.08 -6.33
CA TYR A 235 16.77 -0.21 -7.73
C TYR A 235 17.82 -1.32 -7.90
N PRO A 236 17.54 -2.38 -8.68
CA PRO A 236 18.37 -3.58 -8.66
C PRO A 236 19.58 -3.54 -9.60
N TRP A 237 19.67 -2.55 -10.51
CA TRP A 237 20.72 -2.47 -11.55
C TRP A 237 21.73 -1.34 -11.29
N LYS A 238 22.31 -1.29 -10.09
CA LYS A 238 23.33 -0.29 -9.73
C LYS A 238 24.67 -0.54 -10.43
#